data_AF-A0A8T7CNB9-F1
#
_entry.id   AF-A0A8T7CNB9-F1
#
_cell.length_a   1.000
_cell.length_b   1.000
_cell.length_c   1.000
_cell.angle_alpha   90.00
_cell.angle_beta   90.00
_cell.angle_gamma   90.00
#
_symmetry.space_group_name_H-M   'P 1'
#
loop_
_entity.id
_entity.type
_entity.pdbx_description
1 polymer ?
#
loop_
_entity_poly.entity_id
_entity_poly.type
_entity_poly.pdbx_seq_one_letter_code
_entity_poly.pdbx_strand_id
1 'polypeptide(L)' 'MSKDVADVSKQEWRERLTDEQFNVCREKGTERAFTGEYHDCKKKGVYLCVCCGEPLFNSDTKFNSGTGWPSFWQPLN' A
#
# COMPACT_ATOMS: atom_id res chain seq x y z
N MET A 1 21.26 -5.86 -4.88
CA MET A 1 20.83 -5.86 -6.29
C MET A 1 19.36 -5.46 -6.32
N SER A 2 19.08 -4.15 -6.37
CA SER A 2 17.71 -3.66 -6.55
C SER A 2 17.38 -3.84 -8.03
N LYS A 3 16.62 -4.87 -8.41
CA LYS A 3 16.04 -4.92 -9.76
C LYS A 3 15.12 -3.71 -9.87
N ASP A 4 15.26 -2.93 -10.93
CA ASP A 4 14.32 -1.86 -11.21
C ASP A 4 12.90 -2.44 -11.23
N VAL A 5 12.00 -1.85 -10.46
CA VAL A 5 10.59 -2.30 -10.30
C VAL A 5 9.90 -2.39 -11.67
N ALA A 6 10.39 -1.63 -12.65
CA ALA A 6 9.95 -1.62 -14.04
C ALA A 6 10.21 -2.95 -14.78
N ASP A 7 11.26 -3.70 -14.43
CA ASP A 7 11.70 -4.90 -15.16
C ASP A 7 11.17 -6.21 -14.55
N VAL A 8 10.33 -6.12 -13.52
CA VAL A 8 9.75 -7.30 -12.87
C VAL A 8 8.50 -7.75 -13.63
N SER A 9 8.51 -9.02 -14.05
CA SER A 9 7.42 -9.60 -14.83
C SER A 9 6.11 -9.74 -14.04
N LYS A 10 4.99 -9.90 -14.75
CA LYS A 10 3.67 -10.13 -14.12
C LYS A 10 3.69 -11.35 -13.19
N GLN A 11 4.38 -12.41 -13.60
CA GLN A 11 4.48 -13.64 -12.81
C GLN A 11 5.31 -13.42 -11.54
N GLU A 12 6.48 -12.79 -11.64
CA GLU A 12 7.28 -12.47 -10.46
C GLU A 12 6.50 -11.60 -9.46
N TRP A 13 5.65 -10.68 -9.92
CA TRP A 13 4.78 -9.92 -9.03
C TRP A 13 3.69 -10.75 -8.35
N ARG A 14 3.10 -11.73 -9.06
CA ARG A 14 2.14 -12.67 -8.45
C ARG A 14 2.78 -13.56 -7.39
N GLU A 15 4.07 -13.83 -7.50
CA GLU A 15 4.82 -14.60 -6.50
C GLU A 15 5.22 -13.75 -5.28
N ARG A 16 5.37 -12.43 -5.46
CA ARG A 16 5.80 -11.50 -4.38
C ARG A 16 4.66 -10.91 -3.56
N LEU A 17 3.49 -10.75 -4.17
CA LEU A 17 2.33 -10.07 -3.58
C LEU A 17 1.22 -11.07 -3.26
N THR A 18 0.39 -10.75 -2.27
CA THR A 18 -0.89 -11.45 -2.12
C THR A 18 -1.79 -11.16 -3.33
N ASP A 19 -2.81 -11.99 -3.57
CA ASP A 19 -3.76 -11.76 -4.67
C ASP A 19 -4.42 -10.38 -4.61
N GLU A 20 -4.78 -9.92 -3.39
CA GLU A 20 -5.37 -8.59 -3.18
C GLU A 20 -4.37 -7.47 -3.46
N GLN A 21 -3.14 -7.56 -2.93
CA GLN A 21 -2.09 -6.58 -3.20
C GLN A 21 -1.75 -6.51 -4.69
N PHE A 22 -1.69 -7.66 -5.37
CA PHE A 22 -1.47 -7.73 -6.80
C PHE A 22 -2.60 -7.05 -7.58
N ASN A 23 -3.86 -7.36 -7.26
CA ASN A 23 -5.03 -6.76 -7.87
C ASN A 23 -5.03 -5.23 -7.71
N VAL A 24 -4.79 -4.73 -6.49
CA VAL A 24 -4.77 -3.29 -6.20
C VAL A 24 -3.58 -2.59 -6.87
N CYS A 25 -2.35 -3.08 -6.65
CA CYS A 25 -1.14 -2.37 -7.08
C CYS A 25 -0.81 -2.56 -8.58
N ARG A 26 -1.20 -3.67 -9.20
CA ARG A 26 -0.81 -4.02 -10.59
C ARG A 26 -1.99 -4.06 -11.56
N GLU A 27 -3.19 -4.40 -11.10
CA GLU A 27 -4.40 -4.45 -11.93
C GLU A 27 -5.34 -3.24 -11.69
N LYS A 28 -4.90 -2.25 -10.90
CA LYS A 28 -5.66 -1.02 -10.57
C LYS A 28 -7.01 -1.31 -9.91
N GLY A 29 -7.10 -2.41 -9.17
CA GLY A 29 -8.25 -2.72 -8.34
C GLY A 29 -8.34 -1.82 -7.10
N THR A 30 -9.47 -1.93 -6.40
CA THR A 30 -9.70 -1.27 -5.12
C THR A 30 -10.20 -2.33 -4.13
N GLU A 31 -9.58 -2.42 -2.95
CA GLU A 31 -10.05 -3.31 -1.88
C GLU A 31 -11.45 -2.89 -1.40
N ARG A 32 -12.19 -3.81 -0.81
CA ARG A 32 -13.51 -3.49 -0.25
C ARG A 32 -13.34 -2.50 0.93
N ALA A 33 -14.27 -1.56 1.04
CA ALA A 33 -14.29 -0.62 2.16
C ALA A 33 -14.31 -1.37 3.51
N PHE A 34 -13.56 -0.86 4.48
CA PHE A 34 -13.46 -1.37 5.85
C PHE A 34 -12.84 -2.78 5.99
N THR A 35 -12.24 -3.34 4.95
CA THR A 35 -11.60 -4.67 5.01
C THR A 35 -10.07 -4.63 5.02
N GLY A 36 -9.47 -3.53 4.56
CA GLY A 36 -8.01 -3.40 4.49
C GLY A 36 -7.34 -3.41 5.86
N GLU A 37 -6.24 -4.16 6.00
CA GLU A 37 -5.48 -4.32 7.24
C GLU A 37 -5.14 -2.97 7.92
N TYR A 38 -4.81 -1.97 7.10
CA TYR A 38 -4.36 -0.67 7.58
C TYR A 38 -5.48 0.36 7.77
N HIS A 39 -6.73 0.03 7.47
CA HIS A 39 -7.86 0.95 7.62
C HIS A 39 -7.95 1.47 9.07
N ASP A 40 -8.07 0.57 10.05
CA ASP A 40 -8.17 0.90 11.47
C ASP A 40 -6.84 0.83 12.23
N CYS A 41 -5.74 0.62 11.52
CA CYS A 41 -4.42 0.57 12.14
C CYS A 41 -4.02 1.96 12.71
N LYS A 42 -3.58 1.96 13.97
CA LYS A 42 -3.07 3.13 14.72
C LYS A 42 -1.62 2.97 15.20
N LYS A 43 -0.92 1.94 14.69
CA LYS A 43 0.48 1.69 15.05
C LYS A 43 1.35 2.84 14.54
N LYS A 44 2.32 3.26 15.35
CA LYS A 44 3.31 4.26 14.96
C LYS A 44 4.33 3.65 13.99
N GLY A 45 4.67 4.39 12.94
CA GLY A 45 5.60 3.95 11.92
C GLY A 45 5.41 4.67 10.58
N VAL A 46 6.01 4.08 9.54
CA VAL A 46 5.96 4.58 8.17
C VAL A 46 5.29 3.54 7.28
N TYR A 47 4.37 4.00 6.44
CA TYR A 47 3.73 3.19 5.41
C TYR A 47 4.61 3.19 4.16
N LEU A 48 5.06 2.00 3.78
CA LEU A 48 5.92 1.78 2.61
C LEU A 48 5.09 1.26 1.44
N CYS A 49 5.50 1.58 0.22
CA CYS A 49 4.98 0.94 -0.98
C CYS A 49 5.27 -0.57 -0.93
N VAL A 50 4.23 -1.40 -0.97
CA VAL A 50 4.41 -2.87 -0.91
C VAL A 50 5.19 -3.44 -2.11
N CYS A 51 5.21 -2.72 -3.24
CA CYS A 51 5.96 -3.13 -4.43
C CYS A 51 7.46 -2.83 -4.31
N CYS A 52 7.83 -1.62 -3.89
CA CYS A 52 9.22 -1.13 -4.01
C CYS A 52 9.87 -0.72 -2.69
N GLY A 53 9.13 -0.68 -1.59
CA GLY A 53 9.63 -0.27 -0.28
C GLY A 53 9.78 1.23 -0.08
N GLU A 54 9.39 2.06 -1.07
CA GLU A 54 9.47 3.52 -0.95
C GLU A 54 8.60 4.04 0.21
N PRO A 55 9.12 4.91 1.09
CA PRO A 55 8.33 5.61 2.10
C PRO A 55 7.25 6.51 1.49
N LEU A 56 5.98 6.28 1.84
CA LEU A 56 4.86 7.05 1.30
C LEU A 56 4.22 7.96 2.34
N PHE A 57 3.91 7.43 3.52
CA PHE A 57 3.16 8.17 4.55
C PHE A 57 3.69 7.90 5.96
N ASN A 58 3.63 8.92 6.82
CA ASN A 58 3.87 8.77 8.25
C ASN A 58 2.54 8.49 8.97
N SER A 59 2.55 7.56 9.94
CA SER A 59 1.43 7.33 10.86
C SER A 59 0.92 8.60 11.57
N ASP A 60 1.76 9.62 11.76
CA ASP A 60 1.37 10.90 12.35
C ASP A 60 0.44 11.72 11.45
N THR A 61 0.48 11.49 10.13
CA THR A 61 -0.42 12.14 9.17
C THR A 61 -1.69 11.34 8.91
N LYS A 62 -1.83 10.14 9.51
CA LYS A 62 -3.01 9.28 9.38
C LYS A 62 -4.16 9.81 10.23
N PHE A 63 -5.36 9.82 9.68
CA PHE A 63 -6.58 10.18 10.40
C PHE A 63 -7.75 9.26 10.03
N ASN A 64 -8.80 9.26 10.85
CA ASN A 64 -10.03 8.54 10.54
C ASN A 64 -10.99 9.47 9.78
N SER A 65 -11.16 9.21 8.49
CA SER A 65 -12.06 9.95 7.59
C SER A 65 -13.47 9.35 7.52
N GLY A 66 -13.68 8.13 8.01
CA GLY A 66 -14.92 7.37 7.83
C GLY A 66 -15.16 6.86 6.41
N THR A 67 -14.17 6.94 5.50
CA THR A 67 -14.37 6.56 4.08
C THR A 67 -14.30 5.06 3.82
N GLY A 68 -13.67 4.29 4.72
CA GLY A 68 -13.44 2.85 4.56
C GLY A 68 -12.03 2.47 4.10
N TRP A 69 -11.12 3.45 3.89
CA TRP A 69 -9.72 3.20 3.53
C TRP A 69 -8.75 4.05 4.38
N PRO A 70 -7.46 3.69 4.46
CA PRO A 70 -6.45 4.52 5.11
C PRO A 70 -6.44 5.93 4.53
N SER A 71 -6.49 6.95 5.39
CA SER A 71 -6.53 8.35 4.98
C SER A 71 -5.41 9.14 5.63
N PHE A 72 -4.70 9.94 4.84
CA PHE A 72 -3.55 10.74 5.24
C PHE A 72 -3.69 12.16 4.71
N TRP A 73 -3.34 13.17 5.50
CA TRP A 73 -3.46 14.56 5.08
C TRP A 73 -2.20 15.12 4.42
N GLN A 74 -1.06 14.41 4.50
CA GLN A 74 0.18 14.77 3.79
C GLN A 74 1.02 13.52 3.46
N PRO A 75 1.66 13.48 2.26
CA PRO A 75 2.68 12.50 1.92
C PRO A 75 4.02 12.77 2.64
N LEU A 76 4.96 11.83 2.55
CA LEU A 76 6.33 12.03 3.02
C LEU A 76 7.23 12.81 2.05
N ASN A 77 6.89 12.81 0.75
CA ASN A 77 7.69 13.42 -0.34
C ASN A 77 6.85 14.42 -1.14
#